data_AF-A0A9D2L0X8-F1
#
_entry.id   AF-A0A9D2L0X8-F1
#
_cell.length_a   1.000
_cell.length_b   1.000
_cell.length_c   1.000
_cell.angle_alpha   90.00
_cell.angle_beta   90.00
_cell.angle_gamma   90.00
#
_symmetry.space_group_name_H-M   'P 1'
#
loop_
_entity.id
_entity.type
_entity.pdbx_description
1 polymer ?
#
loop_
_entity_poly.entity_id
_entity_poly.type
_entity_poly.pdbx_seq_one_letter_code
_entity_poly.pdbx_strand_id
1 'polypeptide(L)'
;MNMNNRKWGADVLIILAGVLLDQFTKHLAVLYLKGQAAVVLIPGVLELRYLENRGAAFGILQGGKVIFLIITPIVLLAAAYVLIRMPDGGKYRILHFLLDCIIIGAVGNMIDRIRLDYVVDFIYISLIDFPIFNVADMFVSIATVAAAMLLLFGRRYRDEDFSFLSLKKNGSSEVPLCGSGDEEEEKTEEGEKTEESGQEDGNG
;
A
#
# COMPACT_ATOMS: atom_id res chain seq x y z
N MET A 1 10.72 5.47 -15.51
CA MET A 1 10.49 5.97 -14.14
C MET A 1 11.77 5.68 -13.34
N ASN A 2 12.58 6.70 -13.04
CA ASN A 2 13.86 6.52 -12.33
C ASN A 2 13.59 6.13 -10.88
N MET A 3 13.86 4.86 -10.52
CA MET A 3 13.62 4.29 -9.19
C MET A 3 14.74 4.62 -8.17
N ASN A 4 15.74 5.42 -8.54
CA ASN A 4 17.07 5.35 -7.91
C ASN A 4 17.29 6.12 -6.61
N ASN A 5 16.31 6.84 -6.05
CA ASN A 5 16.49 7.57 -4.79
C ASN A 5 15.43 7.28 -3.72
N ARG A 6 14.66 6.19 -3.85
CA ARG A 6 13.68 5.82 -2.83
C ARG A 6 14.33 5.26 -1.57
N LYS A 7 13.97 5.78 -0.41
CA LYS A 7 14.53 5.37 0.89
C LYS A 7 13.57 4.44 1.64
N TRP A 8 13.45 3.21 1.13
CA TRP A 8 12.71 2.10 1.74
C TRP A 8 13.14 1.71 3.16
N GLY A 9 14.30 2.19 3.61
CA GLY A 9 14.87 1.81 4.91
C GLY A 9 13.97 2.17 6.09
N ALA A 10 13.19 3.26 6.01
CA ALA A 10 12.27 3.64 7.08
C ALA A 10 11.11 2.64 7.20
N ASP A 11 10.42 2.37 6.09
CA ASP A 11 9.27 1.46 6.04
C ASP A 11 9.68 0.05 6.51
N VAL A 12 10.82 -0.47 6.01
CA VAL A 12 11.35 -1.79 6.43
C VAL A 12 11.66 -1.82 7.92
N LEU A 13 12.29 -0.77 8.46
CA LEU A 13 12.61 -0.68 9.88
C LEU A 13 11.35 -0.63 10.75
N ILE A 14 10.35 0.15 10.34
CA ILE A 14 9.05 0.28 11.02
C ILE A 14 8.34 -1.07 11.03
N ILE A 15 8.25 -1.72 9.86
CA ILE A 15 7.61 -3.03 9.73
C ILE A 15 8.31 -4.07 10.61
N LEU A 16 9.64 -4.14 10.54
CA LEU A 16 10.42 -5.09 11.35
C LEU A 16 10.22 -4.85 12.84
N ALA A 17 10.33 -3.60 13.29
CA ALA A 17 10.15 -3.24 14.70
C ALA A 17 8.72 -3.55 15.19
N GLY A 18 7.70 -3.25 14.38
CA GLY A 18 6.31 -3.52 14.71
C GLY A 18 5.99 -5.01 14.80
N VAL A 19 6.52 -5.82 13.86
CA VAL A 19 6.35 -7.29 13.91
C VAL A 19 7.07 -7.88 15.12
N LEU A 20 8.28 -7.42 15.43
CA LEU A 20 9.00 -7.86 16.63
C LEU A 20 8.26 -7.49 17.91
N LEU A 21 7.64 -6.30 17.97
CA LEU A 21 6.83 -5.87 19.10
C LEU A 21 5.60 -6.79 19.28
N ASP A 22 4.84 -7.06 18.22
CA ASP A 22 3.68 -7.97 18.27
C ASP A 22 4.11 -9.35 18.79
N GLN A 23 5.12 -9.95 18.16
CA GLN A 23 5.60 -11.28 18.53
C GLN A 23 6.18 -11.33 19.96
N PHE A 24 6.85 -10.26 20.41
CA PHE A 24 7.33 -10.15 21.78
C PHE A 24 6.17 -10.11 22.78
N THR A 25 5.15 -9.27 22.54
CA THR A 25 4.00 -9.18 23.44
C THR A 25 3.18 -10.48 23.51
N LYS A 26 3.01 -11.17 22.38
CA LYS A 26 2.39 -12.50 22.33
C LYS A 26 3.22 -13.54 23.08
N HIS A 27 4.54 -13.50 22.96
CA HIS A 27 5.42 -14.37 23.71
C HIS A 27 5.26 -14.17 25.23
N LEU A 28 5.21 -12.92 25.69
CA LEU A 28 4.93 -12.59 27.09
C LEU A 28 3.55 -13.12 27.53
N ALA A 29 2.52 -12.97 26.69
CA ALA A 29 1.20 -13.49 27.00
C ALA A 29 1.21 -15.01 27.18
N VAL A 30 1.92 -15.75 26.32
CA VAL A 30 2.08 -17.20 26.47
C VAL A 30 2.80 -17.56 27.78
N LEU A 31 3.86 -16.82 28.14
CA LEU A 31 4.65 -17.10 29.34
C LEU A 31 3.91 -16.81 30.65
N TYR A 32 3.17 -15.70 30.71
CA TYR A 32 2.62 -15.18 31.98
C TYR A 32 1.11 -15.37 32.14
N LEU A 33 0.36 -15.56 31.04
CA LEU A 33 -1.10 -15.60 31.09
C LEU A 33 -1.67 -16.99 30.75
N LYS A 34 -0.92 -17.84 30.04
CA LYS A 34 -1.42 -19.17 29.64
C LYS A 34 -1.65 -20.05 30.87
N GLY A 35 -2.90 -20.51 31.04
CA GLY A 35 -3.31 -21.34 32.18
C GLY A 35 -3.39 -20.59 33.50
N GLN A 36 -3.26 -19.26 33.49
CA GLN A 36 -3.34 -18.40 34.67
C GLN A 36 -4.67 -17.65 34.70
N ALA A 37 -5.01 -17.10 35.86
CA ALA A 37 -6.13 -16.17 35.98
C ALA A 37 -5.83 -14.87 35.21
N ALA A 38 -6.89 -14.15 34.80
CA ALA A 38 -6.76 -12.86 34.14
C ALA A 38 -6.07 -11.84 35.05
N VAL A 39 -5.16 -11.04 34.49
CA VAL A 39 -4.50 -9.95 35.20
C VAL A 39 -5.30 -8.67 34.99
N VAL A 40 -5.92 -8.18 36.06
CA VAL A 40 -6.70 -6.93 36.03
C VAL A 40 -5.75 -5.75 36.06
N LEU A 41 -5.68 -4.98 34.97
CA LEU A 41 -4.88 -3.76 34.90
C LEU A 41 -5.67 -2.54 35.39
N ILE A 42 -6.92 -2.42 34.93
CA ILE A 42 -7.85 -1.37 35.35
C ILE A 42 -9.18 -2.05 35.70
N PRO A 43 -9.58 -2.08 36.98
CA PRO A 43 -10.81 -2.73 37.42
C PRO A 43 -12.03 -2.29 36.61
N GLY A 44 -12.74 -3.25 36.01
CA GLY A 44 -13.95 -3.01 35.20
C GLY A 44 -13.70 -2.37 33.83
N VAL A 45 -12.44 -2.25 33.38
CA VAL A 45 -12.11 -1.63 32.09
C VAL A 45 -11.15 -2.46 31.26
N LEU A 46 -10.01 -2.87 31.82
CA LEU A 46 -8.92 -3.48 31.06
C LEU A 46 -8.29 -4.65 31.82
N GLU A 47 -8.25 -5.79 31.16
CA GLU A 47 -7.71 -7.05 31.69
C GLU A 47 -6.80 -7.68 30.64
N LEU A 48 -5.75 -8.37 31.13
CA LEU A 48 -4.95 -9.25 30.29
C LEU A 48 -5.39 -10.70 30.50
N ARG A 49 -5.89 -11.33 29.44
CA ARG A 49 -6.48 -12.67 29.47
C ARG A 49 -6.08 -13.45 28.22
N TYR A 50 -5.35 -14.55 28.41
CA TYR A 50 -4.91 -15.41 27.32
C TYR A 50 -6.07 -16.08 26.58
N LEU A 51 -6.04 -16.02 25.25
CA LEU A 51 -7.00 -16.68 24.35
C LEU A 51 -6.28 -17.24 23.12
N GLU A 52 -6.59 -18.49 22.76
CA GLU A 52 -6.15 -19.09 21.49
C GLU A 52 -7.23 -18.90 20.42
N ASN A 53 -7.02 -17.93 19.53
CA ASN A 53 -7.99 -17.59 18.52
C ASN A 53 -7.77 -18.37 17.22
N ARG A 54 -8.70 -19.30 16.93
CA ARG A 54 -8.70 -20.13 15.71
C ARG A 54 -9.58 -19.55 14.58
N GLY A 55 -10.16 -18.37 14.78
CA GLY A 55 -11.01 -17.68 13.81
C GLY A 55 -10.46 -16.32 13.40
N ALA A 56 -11.36 -15.45 12.95
CA ALA A 56 -11.18 -14.01 12.82
C ALA A 56 -11.64 -13.29 14.10
N ALA A 57 -11.60 -11.95 14.06
CA ALA A 57 -12.33 -11.12 15.00
C ALA A 57 -13.82 -11.53 15.08
N PHE A 58 -14.42 -11.30 16.26
CA PHE A 58 -15.82 -11.63 16.56
C PHE A 58 -16.18 -13.13 16.40
N GLY A 59 -15.20 -14.03 16.42
CA GLY A 59 -15.45 -15.48 16.34
C GLY A 59 -15.95 -15.96 14.96
N ILE A 60 -15.82 -15.14 13.92
CA ILE A 60 -16.18 -15.50 12.55
C ILE A 60 -15.10 -16.46 11.98
N LEU A 61 -15.50 -17.41 11.11
CA LEU A 61 -14.58 -18.35 10.44
C LEU A 61 -13.70 -19.19 11.39
N GLN A 62 -14.24 -19.66 12.52
CA GLN A 62 -13.53 -20.61 13.38
C GLN A 62 -13.11 -21.86 12.60
N GLY A 63 -11.85 -22.25 12.71
CA GLY A 63 -11.30 -23.39 11.97
C GLY A 63 -11.00 -23.09 10.49
N GLY A 64 -11.27 -21.87 10.02
CA GLY A 64 -10.99 -21.40 8.66
C GLY A 64 -9.52 -21.09 8.39
N LYS A 65 -8.56 -21.79 9.04
CA LYS A 65 -7.12 -21.54 8.90
C LYS A 65 -6.69 -21.41 7.43
N VAL A 66 -7.15 -22.32 6.58
CA VAL A 66 -6.84 -22.34 5.14
C VAL A 66 -7.27 -21.04 4.45
N ILE A 67 -8.43 -20.49 4.82
CA ILE A 67 -8.93 -19.23 4.28
C ILE A 67 -7.97 -18.08 4.65
N PHE A 68 -7.55 -18.00 5.91
CA PHE A 68 -6.58 -16.98 6.34
C PHE A 68 -5.22 -17.13 5.67
N LEU A 69 -4.75 -18.38 5.49
CA LEU A 69 -3.50 -18.67 4.80
C LEU A 69 -3.51 -18.32 3.30
N ILE A 70 -4.69 -18.22 2.67
CA ILE A 70 -4.82 -17.83 1.27
C ILE A 70 -5.07 -16.32 1.14
N ILE A 71 -6.01 -15.78 1.91
CA ILE A 71 -6.43 -14.37 1.79
C ILE A 71 -5.34 -13.43 2.28
N THR A 72 -4.69 -13.72 3.40
CA THR A 72 -3.73 -12.79 3.99
C THR A 72 -2.51 -12.57 3.09
N PRO A 73 -1.90 -13.59 2.45
CA PRO A 73 -0.85 -13.33 1.45
C PRO A 73 -1.32 -12.49 0.27
N ILE A 74 -2.55 -12.67 -0.21
CA ILE A 74 -3.11 -11.84 -1.29
C ILE A 74 -3.20 -10.37 -0.84
N VAL A 75 -3.71 -10.12 0.37
CA VAL A 75 -3.78 -8.77 0.96
C VAL A 75 -2.38 -8.19 1.15
N LEU A 76 -1.42 -8.97 1.65
CA LEU A 76 -0.03 -8.53 1.82
C LEU A 76 0.64 -8.20 0.49
N LEU A 77 0.41 -8.98 -0.57
CA LEU A 77 0.92 -8.69 -1.91
C LEU A 77 0.29 -7.42 -2.48
N ALA A 78 -1.00 -7.21 -2.28
CA ALA A 78 -1.68 -5.97 -2.68
C ALA A 78 -1.14 -4.76 -1.91
N ALA A 79 -0.97 -4.88 -0.59
CA ALA A 79 -0.41 -3.82 0.25
C ALA A 79 1.04 -3.51 -0.15
N ALA A 80 1.89 -4.53 -0.34
CA ALA A 80 3.25 -4.36 -0.80
C ALA A 80 3.30 -3.70 -2.19
N TYR A 81 2.42 -4.09 -3.12
CA TYR A 81 2.31 -3.45 -4.43
C TYR A 81 1.97 -1.96 -4.32
N VAL A 82 0.98 -1.62 -3.50
CA VAL A 82 0.58 -0.22 -3.26
C VAL A 82 1.74 0.55 -2.66
N LEU A 83 2.42 0.01 -1.65
CA LEU A 83 3.57 0.63 -0.99
C LEU A 83 4.68 0.90 -2.02
N ILE A 84 5.05 -0.12 -2.81
CA ILE A 84 6.07 -0.05 -3.88
C ILE A 84 5.77 1.04 -4.92
N ARG A 85 4.50 1.23 -5.27
CA ARG A 85 4.09 2.22 -6.28
C ARG A 85 3.84 3.61 -5.70
N MET A 86 3.54 3.74 -4.41
CA MET A 86 3.18 5.01 -3.76
C MET A 86 4.36 5.99 -3.72
N PRO A 87 4.27 7.23 -4.24
CA PRO A 87 5.43 8.12 -4.31
C PRO A 87 6.00 8.52 -2.94
N ASP A 88 7.33 8.59 -2.79
CA ASP A 88 8.03 8.98 -1.55
C ASP A 88 7.89 10.47 -1.17
N GLY A 89 6.97 11.21 -1.81
CA GLY A 89 6.74 12.63 -1.55
C GLY A 89 6.23 12.86 -0.12
N GLY A 90 6.58 14.00 0.49
CA GLY A 90 6.21 14.31 1.88
C GLY A 90 4.72 14.17 2.21
N LYS A 91 3.83 14.35 1.23
CA LYS A 91 2.39 14.15 1.38
C LYS A 91 1.98 12.69 1.58
N TYR A 92 2.74 11.71 1.08
CA TYR A 92 2.40 10.28 1.16
C TYR A 92 2.99 9.59 2.40
N ARG A 93 3.88 10.23 3.16
CA ARG A 93 4.53 9.62 4.35
C ARG A 93 3.53 9.06 5.36
N ILE A 94 2.40 9.74 5.56
CA ILE A 94 1.34 9.26 6.45
C ILE A 94 0.69 7.99 5.87
N LEU A 95 0.44 7.95 4.56
CA LEU A 95 -0.11 6.76 3.91
C LEU A 95 0.88 5.58 3.91
N HIS A 96 2.19 5.83 3.75
CA HIS A 96 3.23 4.80 3.95
C HIS A 96 3.13 4.21 5.35
N PHE A 97 3.19 5.05 6.39
CA PHE A 97 3.12 4.58 7.78
C PHE A 97 1.83 3.79 8.08
N LEU A 98 0.68 4.25 7.60
CA LEU A 98 -0.59 3.53 7.78
C LEU A 98 -0.58 2.18 7.06
N LEU A 99 0.01 2.11 5.87
CA LEU A 99 0.14 0.86 5.12
C LEU A 99 1.14 -0.10 5.78
N ASP A 100 2.23 0.42 6.33
CA ASP A 100 3.18 -0.35 7.14
C ASP A 100 2.49 -0.97 8.36
N CYS A 101 1.63 -0.21 9.07
CA CYS A 101 0.84 -0.74 10.18
C CYS A 101 -0.09 -1.89 9.75
N ILE A 102 -0.76 -1.77 8.60
CA ILE A 102 -1.58 -2.86 8.05
C ILE A 102 -0.73 -4.10 7.77
N ILE A 103 0.46 -3.91 7.17
CA ILE A 103 1.40 -5.01 6.88
C ILE A 103 1.90 -5.65 8.18
N ILE A 104 2.29 -4.86 9.19
CA ILE A 104 2.72 -5.34 10.51
C ILE A 104 1.68 -6.27 11.10
N GLY A 105 0.42 -5.82 11.17
CA GLY A 105 -0.64 -6.60 11.78
C GLY A 105 -0.97 -7.87 11.00
N ALA A 106 -1.03 -7.78 9.67
CA ALA A 106 -1.25 -8.95 8.82
C ALA A 106 -0.11 -9.99 8.92
N VAL A 107 1.15 -9.54 8.96
CA VAL A 107 2.32 -10.42 9.12
C VAL A 107 2.36 -11.04 10.52
N GLY A 108 2.19 -10.25 11.58
CA GLY A 108 2.23 -10.76 12.97
C GLY A 108 1.19 -11.86 13.22
N ASN A 109 -0.03 -11.65 12.75
CA ASN A 109 -1.11 -12.63 12.83
C ASN A 109 -0.95 -13.83 11.87
N MET A 110 -0.21 -13.68 10.77
CA MET A 110 0.16 -14.78 9.88
C MET A 110 1.22 -15.68 10.50
N ILE A 111 2.23 -15.10 11.15
CA ILE A 111 3.31 -15.85 11.81
C ILE A 111 2.73 -16.83 12.83
N ASP A 112 1.81 -16.39 13.68
CA ASP A 112 1.16 -17.28 14.64
C ASP A 112 0.38 -18.40 13.95
N ARG A 113 -0.42 -18.09 12.92
CA ARG A 113 -1.21 -19.10 12.20
C ARG A 113 -0.35 -20.17 11.51
N ILE A 114 0.84 -19.80 11.03
CA ILE A 114 1.80 -20.73 10.43
C ILE A 114 2.46 -21.59 11.51
N ARG A 115 2.85 -20.98 12.64
CA ARG A 115 3.65 -21.65 13.69
C ARG A 115 2.85 -22.43 14.72
N LEU A 116 1.64 -21.95 15.06
CA LEU A 116 0.85 -22.38 16.21
C LEU A 116 -0.55 -22.90 15.83
N ASP A 117 -1.00 -22.69 14.59
CA ASP A 117 -2.37 -22.97 14.11
C ASP A 117 -3.49 -22.06 14.67
N TYR A 118 -3.16 -21.12 15.54
CA TYR A 118 -4.05 -20.11 16.11
C TYR A 118 -3.28 -18.80 16.29
N VAL A 119 -4.00 -17.72 16.59
CA VAL A 119 -3.44 -16.42 16.99
C VAL A 119 -3.49 -16.29 18.51
N VAL A 120 -2.43 -15.73 19.11
CA VAL A 120 -2.40 -15.43 20.54
C VAL A 120 -3.06 -14.07 20.78
N ASP A 121 -4.23 -14.08 21.41
CA ASP A 121 -4.94 -12.88 21.86
C ASP A 121 -4.84 -12.75 23.37
N PHE A 122 -4.74 -11.51 23.87
CA PHE A 122 -4.49 -11.30 25.30
C PHE A 122 -5.01 -9.99 25.90
N ILE A 123 -5.49 -9.03 25.10
CA ILE A 123 -6.00 -7.75 25.58
C ILE A 123 -7.53 -7.79 25.61
N TYR A 124 -8.13 -7.63 26.79
CA TYR A 124 -9.59 -7.64 26.97
C TYR A 124 -10.08 -6.31 27.56
N ILE A 125 -11.00 -5.65 26.86
CA ILE A 125 -11.66 -4.42 27.33
C ILE A 125 -13.01 -4.80 27.94
N SER A 126 -13.05 -5.05 29.25
CA SER A 126 -14.23 -5.52 29.97
C SER A 126 -15.34 -4.48 30.10
N LEU A 127 -15.04 -3.17 29.98
CA LEU A 127 -16.02 -2.08 30.06
C LEU A 127 -17.17 -2.22 29.06
N ILE A 128 -16.86 -2.69 27.86
CA ILE A 128 -17.81 -2.79 26.74
C ILE A 128 -17.95 -4.23 26.23
N ASP A 129 -17.41 -5.21 26.97
CA ASP A 129 -17.30 -6.61 26.57
C ASP A 129 -16.72 -6.79 25.15
N PHE A 130 -15.60 -6.10 24.88
CA PHE A 130 -14.97 -6.16 23.55
C PHE A 130 -14.26 -7.50 23.36
N PRO A 131 -14.29 -8.13 22.16
CA PRO A 131 -13.55 -9.35 21.90
C PRO A 131 -12.06 -9.21 22.26
N ILE A 132 -11.46 -10.26 22.82
CA ILE A 132 -10.03 -10.24 23.16
C ILE A 132 -9.21 -10.11 21.87
N PHE A 133 -8.23 -9.22 21.86
CA PHE A 133 -7.38 -8.93 20.70
C PHE A 133 -5.90 -8.85 21.08
N ASN A 134 -5.05 -8.57 20.10
CA ASN A 134 -3.62 -8.40 20.29
C ASN A 134 -3.06 -7.11 19.65
N VAL A 135 -1.75 -6.92 19.73
CA VAL A 135 -1.07 -5.72 19.20
C VAL A 135 -1.14 -5.65 17.67
N ALA A 136 -1.01 -6.78 16.96
CA ALA A 136 -1.25 -6.82 15.51
C ALA A 136 -2.66 -6.32 15.12
N ASP A 137 -3.70 -6.68 15.86
CA ASP A 137 -5.07 -6.20 15.60
C ASP A 137 -5.22 -4.69 15.83
N MET A 138 -4.50 -4.14 16.82
CA MET A 138 -4.45 -2.69 17.05
C MET A 138 -3.84 -1.97 15.86
N PHE A 139 -2.72 -2.46 15.32
CA PHE A 139 -2.08 -1.88 14.15
C PHE A 139 -3.03 -1.84 12.95
N VAL A 140 -3.72 -2.95 12.64
CA VAL A 140 -4.68 -2.98 11.53
C VAL A 140 -5.84 -2.02 11.81
N SER A 141 -6.48 -2.12 12.98
CA SER A 141 -7.72 -1.38 13.27
C SER A 141 -7.48 0.13 13.28
N ILE A 142 -6.43 0.59 13.98
CA ILE A 142 -6.10 2.02 14.06
C ILE A 142 -5.71 2.54 12.68
N ALA A 143 -4.89 1.78 11.93
CA ALA A 143 -4.46 2.22 10.60
C ALA A 143 -5.61 2.27 9.60
N THR A 144 -6.52 1.29 9.61
CA THR A 144 -7.69 1.27 8.74
C THR A 144 -8.62 2.44 9.05
N VAL A 145 -8.93 2.70 10.33
CA VAL A 145 -9.77 3.84 10.72
C VAL A 145 -9.09 5.17 10.35
N ALA A 146 -7.81 5.32 10.65
CA ALA A 146 -7.07 6.54 10.32
C ALA A 146 -6.96 6.77 8.80
N ALA A 147 -6.71 5.72 8.02
CA ALA A 147 -6.69 5.78 6.56
C ALA A 147 -8.07 6.16 6.01
N ALA A 148 -9.14 5.53 6.48
CA ALA A 148 -10.51 5.88 6.08
C ALA A 148 -10.83 7.34 6.40
N MET A 149 -10.51 7.81 7.61
CA MET A 149 -10.72 9.21 8.00
C MET A 149 -9.94 10.18 7.11
N LEU A 150 -8.68 9.85 6.83
CA LEU A 150 -7.79 10.68 6.02
C LEU A 150 -8.23 10.74 4.55
N LEU A 151 -8.73 9.65 4.00
CA LEU A 151 -9.16 9.56 2.60
C LEU A 151 -10.57 10.14 2.39
N LEU A 152 -11.49 9.94 3.35
CA LEU A 152 -12.89 10.38 3.23
C LEU A 152 -13.09 11.85 3.65
N PHE A 153 -12.38 12.30 4.69
CA PHE A 153 -12.57 13.65 5.25
C PHE A 153 -11.34 14.54 5.05
N GLY A 154 -10.17 13.96 4.78
CA GLY A 154 -8.96 14.74 4.52
C GLY A 154 -8.99 15.35 3.12
N ARG A 155 -8.98 16.68 3.02
CA ARG A 155 -8.81 17.40 1.74
C ARG A 155 -7.39 17.32 1.15
N ARG A 156 -6.56 16.40 1.66
CA ARG A 156 -5.14 16.30 1.33
C ARG A 156 -4.85 15.41 0.12
N TYR A 157 -5.73 14.46 -0.18
CA TYR A 157 -5.58 13.55 -1.30
C TYR A 157 -6.72 13.76 -2.29
N ARG A 158 -6.37 13.88 -3.58
CA ARG A 158 -7.31 13.92 -4.70
C ARG A 158 -7.18 12.64 -5.51
N ASP A 159 -8.17 12.31 -6.33
CA ASP A 159 -8.15 11.08 -7.15
C ASP A 159 -6.91 10.99 -8.06
N GLU A 160 -6.48 12.13 -8.60
CA GLU A 160 -5.24 12.27 -9.39
C GLU A 160 -3.98 11.85 -8.63
N ASP A 161 -3.98 11.95 -7.30
CA ASP A 161 -2.85 11.56 -6.45
C ASP A 161 -2.66 10.05 -6.39
N PHE A 162 -3.68 9.27 -6.73
CA PHE A 162 -3.66 7.81 -6.81
C PHE A 162 -3.46 7.30 -8.25
N SER A 163 -3.15 8.19 -9.20
CA SER A 163 -2.87 7.83 -10.60
C SER A 163 -1.75 6.77 -10.76
N PHE A 164 -0.83 6.68 -9.79
CA PHE A 164 0.21 5.65 -9.75
C PHE A 164 -0.32 4.20 -9.59
N LEU A 165 -1.57 4.04 -9.15
CA LEU A 165 -2.28 2.75 -9.07
C LEU A 165 -3.04 2.42 -10.36
N SER A 166 -3.16 3.37 -11.29
CA SER A 166 -3.88 3.15 -12.54
C SER A 166 -3.15 2.11 -13.41
N LEU A 167 -3.86 1.04 -13.76
CA LEU A 167 -3.41 0.01 -14.71
C LEU A 167 -3.54 0.51 -16.16
N LYS A 168 -3.19 1.76 -16.47
CA LYS A 168 -3.23 2.23 -17.86
C LYS A 168 -2.12 1.52 -18.64
N LYS A 169 -2.52 0.52 -19.42
CA LYS A 169 -1.71 -0.13 -20.45
C LYS A 169 -1.26 0.97 -21.42
N ASN A 170 0.05 1.18 -21.56
CA ASN A 170 0.59 1.96 -22.67
C ASN A 170 0.29 1.19 -23.96
N GLY A 171 -0.89 1.40 -24.51
CA GLY A 171 -1.40 0.79 -25.73
C GLY A 171 -1.93 1.89 -26.64
N SER A 172 -1.03 2.71 -27.14
CA SER A 172 -1.21 3.53 -28.35
C SER A 172 0.20 3.91 -28.80
N SER A 173 0.89 2.97 -29.44
CA SER A 173 1.86 3.38 -30.46
C SER A 173 1.02 4.07 -31.53
N GLU A 174 1.02 5.41 -31.54
CA GLU A 174 0.67 6.13 -32.76
C GLU A 174 1.66 5.65 -33.82
N VAL A 175 1.19 4.78 -34.71
CA VAL A 175 1.91 4.45 -35.94
C VAL A 175 1.84 5.74 -36.77
N PRO A 176 2.97 6.40 -37.10
CA PRO A 176 2.92 7.45 -38.09
C PRO A 176 2.50 6.79 -39.40
N LEU A 177 1.39 7.25 -39.98
CA LEU A 177 1.03 6.95 -41.35
C LEU A 177 2.21 7.41 -42.21
N CYS A 178 3.01 6.44 -42.69
CA CYS A 178 4.01 6.71 -43.71
C CYS A 178 3.25 7.16 -44.96
N GLY A 179 3.45 8.42 -45.33
CA GLY A 179 2.91 9.01 -46.53
C GLY A 179 3.30 8.19 -47.75
N SER A 180 2.33 8.10 -48.66
CA SER A 180 2.45 7.69 -50.04
C SER A 180 3.76 8.15 -50.67
N GLY A 181 4.51 7.20 -51.22
CA GLY A 181 5.67 7.49 -52.07
C GLY A 181 5.24 8.29 -53.29
N ASP A 182 6.04 9.31 -53.56
CA ASP A 182 6.03 10.12 -54.76
C ASP A 182 6.34 9.24 -55.98
N GLU A 183 5.41 9.16 -56.94
CA GLU A 183 5.75 8.94 -58.34
C GLU A 183 5.60 10.29 -59.04
N GLU A 184 6.75 10.90 -59.32
CA GLU A 184 6.89 12.03 -60.23
C GLU A 184 6.47 11.58 -61.64
N GLU A 185 5.45 12.23 -62.21
CA GLU A 185 5.27 12.25 -63.66
C GLU A 185 5.12 13.71 -64.14
N GLU A 186 6.18 14.12 -64.82
CA GLU A 186 6.48 15.38 -65.49
C GLU A 186 5.40 15.78 -66.51
N LYS A 187 4.79 16.98 -66.37
CA LYS A 187 4.18 17.71 -67.49
C LYS A 187 4.24 19.24 -67.35
N THR A 188 5.11 19.78 -68.20
CA THR A 188 4.92 20.92 -69.14
C THR A 188 4.44 22.29 -68.67
N GLU A 189 5.16 23.28 -69.21
CA GLU A 189 4.69 24.60 -69.69
C GLU A 189 4.20 25.57 -68.61
N GLU A 190 4.44 26.88 -68.63
CA GLU A 190 4.98 27.84 -69.58
C GLU A 190 5.02 29.18 -68.81
N GLY A 191 5.77 30.16 -69.32
CA GLY A 191 5.51 31.58 -69.06
C GLY A 191 6.20 32.16 -67.82
N GLU A 192 7.15 33.08 -68.02
CA GLU A 192 6.90 34.53 -67.94
C GLU A 192 6.57 34.96 -66.50
N LYS A 193 7.22 35.95 -65.87
CA LYS A 193 8.06 37.06 -66.32
C LYS A 193 8.36 37.85 -65.04
N THR A 194 9.51 38.54 -64.98
CA THR A 194 9.74 39.78 -64.17
C THR A 194 9.61 39.63 -62.63
N GLU A 195 10.41 40.27 -61.77
CA GLU A 195 11.02 41.60 -61.83
C GLU A 195 12.13 41.70 -60.74
N GLU A 196 13.19 42.40 -61.11
CA GLU A 196 14.02 43.34 -60.34
C GLU A 196 14.37 43.13 -58.85
N SER A 197 15.68 43.00 -58.60
CA SER A 197 16.43 43.92 -57.72
C SER A 197 17.81 44.14 -58.37
N GLY A 198 18.15 45.37 -58.77
CA GLY A 198 18.89 46.33 -57.94
C GLY A 198 20.41 46.03 -58.01
N GLN A 199 21.18 46.72 -58.87
CA GLN A 199 22.11 47.80 -58.48
C GLN A 199 23.17 47.32 -57.46
N GLU A 200 24.48 47.35 -57.66
CA GLU A 200 25.43 48.28 -58.29
C GLU A 200 26.63 47.42 -58.77
N ASP A 201 27.40 47.78 -59.78
CA ASP A 201 28.65 48.51 -59.58
C ASP A 201 29.24 48.91 -60.94
N GLY A 202 29.65 50.17 -61.05
CA GLY A 202 30.40 50.68 -62.19
C GLY A 202 31.90 50.44 -62.05
N ASN A 203 32.58 50.16 -63.16
CA ASN A 203 33.84 50.80 -63.52
C ASN A 203 34.29 50.38 -64.93
N GLY A 204 34.72 51.34 -65.75
CA GLY A 204 35.59 51.10 -66.93
C GLY A 204 34.94 51.32 -68.27
#